data_AF-A0A7Y5LCL2-F1
#
_entry.id   AF-A0A7Y5LCL2-F1
#
_cell.length_a   1.000
_cell.length_b   1.000
_cell.length_c   1.000
_cell.angle_alpha   90.00
_cell.angle_beta   90.00
_cell.angle_gamma   90.00
#
_symmetry.space_group_name_H-M   'P 1'
#
loop_
_entity.id
_entity.type
_entity.pdbx_description
1 polymer ?
#
loop_
_entity_poly.entity_id
_entity_poly.type
_entity_poly.pdbx_seq_one_letter_code
_entity_poly.pdbx_strand_id
1 'polypeptide(L)'
;IVGAVLGAYTGILLSGLAARPLWNSSMLWILFLTSGLSAAAAFVHLLTTDVIEREISAKADNGFLIFELLVLAFFITGMLTSTQAHQDAIHLILTGAYASVFWVFVIFSGIVVPLIIQLLAVNHKIKHTAIAPILVISGGLILRFVIVYAGQVSHWAGM
;
A
#
# COMPACT_ATOMS: atom_id res chain seq x y z
N ILE A 1 15.67 -11.42 4.84
CA ILE A 1 16.27 -10.28 5.57
C ILE A 1 16.70 -9.16 4.61
N VAL A 2 17.65 -9.40 3.69
CA VAL A 2 18.13 -8.36 2.74
C VAL A 2 17.02 -7.71 1.91
N GLY A 3 16.07 -8.50 1.38
CA GLY A 3 14.94 -7.96 0.61
C GLY A 3 13.98 -7.07 1.42
N ALA A 4 13.76 -7.37 2.70
CA ALA A 4 12.95 -6.54 3.59
C ALA A 4 13.65 -5.19 3.87
N VAL A 5 14.97 -5.21 4.07
CA VAL A 5 15.77 -3.98 4.21
C VAL A 5 15.68 -3.12 2.94
N LEU A 6 15.79 -3.74 1.77
CA LEU A 6 15.64 -3.05 0.49
C LEU A 6 14.24 -2.43 0.30
N GLY A 7 13.19 -3.16 0.69
CA GLY A 7 11.81 -2.66 0.64
C GLY A 7 11.54 -1.50 1.60
N ALA A 8 12.15 -1.53 2.79
CA ALA A 8 12.03 -0.45 3.77
C ALA A 8 12.84 0.81 3.37
N TYR A 9 13.98 0.62 2.69
CA TYR A 9 14.92 1.70 2.35
C TYR A 9 14.25 2.89 1.65
N THR A 10 13.39 2.65 0.65
CA THR A 10 12.70 3.73 -0.06
C THR A 10 11.79 4.53 0.86
N GLY A 11 11.06 3.86 1.75
CA GLY A 11 10.18 4.54 2.69
C GLY A 11 10.96 5.28 3.78
N ILE A 12 12.11 4.77 4.21
CA ILE A 12 13.01 5.47 5.15
C ILE A 12 13.55 6.76 4.51
N LEU A 13 14.03 6.70 3.27
CA LEU A 13 14.52 7.87 2.55
C LEU A 13 13.44 8.95 2.42
N LEU A 14 12.22 8.56 2.04
CA LEU A 14 11.11 9.50 1.95
C LEU A 14 10.77 10.10 3.31
N SER A 15 10.70 9.27 4.37
CA SER A 15 10.37 9.71 5.74
C SER A 15 11.23 10.86 6.27
N GLY A 16 12.48 10.99 5.80
CA GLY A 16 13.42 12.02 6.22
C GLY A 16 13.32 13.37 5.48
N LEU A 17 12.51 13.48 4.43
CA LEU A 17 12.43 14.70 3.62
C LEU A 17 11.48 15.73 4.24
N ALA A 18 11.97 16.45 5.25
CA ALA A 18 11.20 17.44 6.00
C ALA A 18 10.56 18.51 5.10
N ALA A 19 11.17 18.89 3.98
CA ALA A 19 10.64 19.88 3.04
C ALA A 19 9.36 19.45 2.29
N ARG A 20 8.87 18.23 2.51
CA ARG A 20 7.76 17.61 1.79
C ARG A 20 6.80 16.95 2.79
N PRO A 21 5.72 17.63 3.21
CA PRO A 21 4.88 17.15 4.32
C PRO A 21 4.32 15.73 4.10
N LEU A 22 3.93 15.36 2.87
CA LEU A 22 3.44 14.01 2.59
C LEU A 22 4.51 12.94 2.81
N TRP A 23 5.78 13.29 2.58
CA TRP A 23 6.91 12.40 2.78
C TRP A 23 7.42 12.40 4.22
N ASN A 24 7.16 13.45 4.99
CA ASN A 24 7.61 13.54 6.39
C ASN A 24 6.71 12.75 7.36
N SER A 25 6.58 11.45 7.14
CA SER A 25 5.81 10.56 8.02
C SER A 25 6.55 9.26 8.31
N SER A 26 6.61 8.90 9.59
CA SER A 26 7.19 7.64 10.06
C SER A 26 6.40 6.41 9.61
N MET A 27 5.16 6.55 9.14
CA MET A 27 4.38 5.42 8.65
C MET A 27 4.82 4.95 7.26
N LEU A 28 5.55 5.78 6.49
CA LEU A 28 5.89 5.44 5.10
C LEU A 28 6.80 4.23 4.96
N TRP A 29 7.81 4.06 5.81
CA TRP A 29 8.66 2.87 5.72
C TRP A 29 7.89 1.58 6.05
N ILE A 30 6.95 1.63 6.99
CA ILE A 30 6.07 0.52 7.32
C ILE A 30 5.13 0.22 6.14
N LEU A 31 4.57 1.27 5.53
CA LEU A 31 3.67 1.16 4.39
C LEU A 31 4.37 0.51 3.19
N PHE A 32 5.54 1.01 2.80
CA PHE A 32 6.30 0.48 1.66
C PHE A 32 6.78 -0.95 1.89
N LEU A 33 7.20 -1.26 3.13
CA LEU A 33 7.60 -2.62 3.49
C LEU A 33 6.43 -3.59 3.42
N THR A 34 5.30 -3.24 4.04
CA THR A 34 4.08 -4.08 4.06
C THR A 34 3.55 -4.30 2.65
N SER A 35 3.43 -3.23 1.87
CA SER A 35 3.02 -3.29 0.46
C SER A 35 3.98 -4.16 -0.38
N GLY A 36 5.29 -4.08 -0.10
CA GLY A 36 6.30 -4.91 -0.76
C GLY A 36 6.18 -6.40 -0.40
N LEU A 37 5.90 -6.72 0.87
CA LEU A 37 5.67 -8.09 1.32
C LEU A 37 4.39 -8.68 0.73
N SER A 38 3.31 -7.89 0.67
CA SER A 38 2.05 -8.26 -0.01
C SER A 38 2.31 -8.55 -1.49
N ALA A 39 2.96 -7.64 -2.21
CA ALA A 39 3.29 -7.85 -3.63
C ALA A 39 4.18 -9.10 -3.84
N ALA A 40 5.11 -9.40 -2.94
CA ALA A 40 5.92 -10.61 -3.01
C ALA A 40 5.07 -11.88 -2.79
N ALA A 41 4.17 -11.88 -1.80
CA ALA A 41 3.26 -13.00 -1.55
C ALA A 41 2.30 -13.23 -2.73
N ALA A 42 1.74 -12.16 -3.29
CA ALA A 42 0.95 -12.19 -4.51
C ALA A 42 1.74 -12.75 -5.70
N PHE A 43 3.00 -12.35 -5.86
CA PHE A 43 3.85 -12.84 -6.94
C PHE A 43 4.13 -14.36 -6.81
N VAL A 44 4.39 -14.85 -5.60
CA VAL A 44 4.54 -16.29 -5.35
C VAL A 44 3.23 -17.03 -5.66
N HIS A 45 2.08 -16.52 -5.19
CA HIS A 45 0.76 -17.09 -5.51
C HIS A 45 0.54 -17.21 -7.03
N LEU A 46 0.97 -16.22 -7.80
CA LEU A 46 0.82 -16.21 -9.26
C LEU A 46 1.68 -17.27 -9.97
N LEU A 47 2.89 -17.54 -9.45
CA LEU A 47 3.86 -18.44 -10.09
C LEU A 47 3.80 -19.88 -9.60
N THR A 48 3.42 -20.11 -8.34
CA THR A 48 3.48 -21.45 -7.77
C THR A 48 2.44 -22.38 -8.39
N THR A 49 2.87 -23.60 -8.71
CA THR A 49 2.01 -24.71 -9.12
C THR A 49 1.56 -25.57 -7.94
N ASP A 50 2.20 -25.41 -6.78
CA ASP A 50 1.87 -26.17 -5.57
C ASP A 50 0.65 -25.56 -4.85
N VAL A 51 -0.32 -26.41 -4.51
CA VAL A 51 -1.58 -25.96 -3.90
C VAL A 51 -1.38 -25.46 -2.47
N ILE A 52 -0.48 -26.09 -1.72
CA ILE A 52 -0.19 -25.73 -0.32
C ILE A 52 0.55 -24.40 -0.28
N GLU A 53 1.58 -24.24 -1.12
CA GLU A 53 2.32 -22.98 -1.23
C GLU A 53 1.38 -21.83 -1.65
N ARG A 54 0.49 -22.10 -2.62
CA ARG A 54 -0.52 -21.13 -3.06
C ARG A 54 -1.43 -20.66 -1.92
N GLU A 55 -1.90 -21.60 -1.10
CA GLU A 55 -2.78 -21.29 0.02
C GLU A 55 -2.05 -20.52 1.12
N ILE A 56 -0.80 -20.91 1.44
CA ILE A 56 0.06 -20.21 2.40
C ILE A 56 0.34 -18.78 1.93
N SER A 57 0.71 -18.58 0.66
CA SER A 57 0.95 -17.25 0.10
C SER A 57 -0.30 -16.38 0.14
N ALA A 58 -1.47 -16.91 -0.20
CA ALA A 58 -2.74 -16.18 -0.11
C ALA A 58 -3.11 -15.81 1.33
N LYS A 59 -2.87 -16.71 2.31
CA LYS A 59 -3.08 -16.43 3.73
C LYS A 59 -2.16 -15.33 4.25
N ALA A 60 -0.89 -15.37 3.87
CA ALA A 60 0.09 -14.35 4.22
C ALA A 60 -0.29 -12.99 3.60
N ASP A 61 -0.65 -12.97 2.31
CA ASP A 61 -1.07 -11.77 1.58
C ASP A 61 -2.30 -11.12 2.21
N ASN A 62 -3.33 -11.91 2.56
CA ASN A 62 -4.49 -11.41 3.33
C ASN A 62 -4.06 -10.67 4.61
N GLY A 63 -3.11 -11.23 5.35
CA GLY A 63 -2.56 -10.60 6.55
C GLY A 63 -1.86 -9.27 6.25
N PHE A 64 -1.04 -9.22 5.19
CA PHE A 64 -0.37 -8.00 4.75
C PHE A 64 -1.36 -6.93 4.26
N LEU A 65 -2.39 -7.30 3.50
CA LEU A 65 -3.42 -6.38 3.02
C LEU A 65 -4.23 -5.76 4.17
N ILE A 66 -4.61 -6.56 5.17
CA ILE A 66 -5.28 -6.07 6.38
C ILE A 66 -4.35 -5.10 7.14
N PHE A 67 -3.08 -5.47 7.29
CA PHE A 67 -2.10 -4.61 7.96
C PHE A 67 -1.83 -3.32 7.16
N GLU A 68 -1.79 -3.39 5.83
CA GLU A 68 -1.63 -2.23 4.94
C GLU A 68 -2.79 -1.25 5.09
N LEU A 69 -4.05 -1.73 5.18
CA LEU A 69 -5.20 -0.87 5.49
C LEU A 69 -5.06 -0.17 6.84
N LEU A 70 -4.60 -0.89 7.87
CA LEU A 70 -4.37 -0.29 9.19
C LEU A 70 -3.28 0.78 9.13
N VAL A 71 -2.16 0.49 8.46
CA VAL A 71 -1.06 1.45 8.28
C VAL A 71 -1.51 2.67 7.47
N LEU A 72 -2.30 2.49 6.41
CA LEU A 72 -2.89 3.59 5.65
C LEU A 72 -3.84 4.44 6.50
N ALA A 73 -4.67 3.81 7.34
CA ALA A 73 -5.56 4.53 8.26
C ALA A 73 -4.77 5.34 9.30
N PHE A 74 -3.70 4.77 9.87
CA PHE A 74 -2.81 5.50 10.79
C PHE A 74 -2.02 6.60 10.09
N PHE A 75 -1.57 6.37 8.86
CA PHE A 75 -0.92 7.40 8.04
C PHE A 75 -1.87 8.58 7.80
N ILE A 76 -3.10 8.31 7.33
CA ILE A 76 -4.10 9.35 7.05
C ILE A 76 -4.47 10.12 8.34
N THR A 77 -4.79 9.42 9.42
CA THR A 77 -5.17 10.08 10.68
C THR A 77 -4.00 10.88 11.26
N GLY A 78 -2.78 10.34 11.26
CA GLY A 78 -1.59 11.05 11.70
C GLY A 78 -1.34 12.35 10.92
N MET A 79 -1.58 12.34 9.60
CA MET A 79 -1.46 13.52 8.76
C MET A 79 -2.57 14.55 9.05
N LEU A 80 -3.82 14.10 9.21
CA LEU A 80 -4.97 14.96 9.52
C LEU A 80 -4.87 15.63 10.90
N THR A 81 -4.21 15.00 11.86
CA THR A 81 -4.00 15.56 13.21
C THR A 81 -2.72 16.38 13.37
N SER A 82 -1.91 16.50 12.31
CA SER A 82 -0.63 17.22 12.31
C SER A 82 -0.83 18.69 11.89
N THR A 83 0.25 19.36 11.47
CA THR A 83 0.24 20.77 11.04
C THR A 83 -0.61 20.99 9.79
N GLN A 84 -1.00 22.24 9.53
CA GLN A 84 -1.77 22.61 8.34
C GLN A 84 -1.12 22.10 7.03
N ALA A 85 0.22 22.20 6.92
CA ALA A 85 0.95 21.71 5.76
C ALA A 85 0.78 20.18 5.52
N HIS A 86 0.65 19.39 6.59
CA HIS A 86 0.37 17.94 6.47
C HIS A 86 -1.09 17.69 6.08
N GLN A 87 -2.02 18.48 6.62
CA GLN A 87 -3.44 18.41 6.25
C GLN A 87 -3.63 18.75 4.75
N ASP A 88 -3.03 19.83 4.28
CA ASP A 88 -3.08 20.23 2.87
C ASP A 88 -2.45 19.16 1.96
N ALA A 89 -1.34 18.55 2.41
CA ALA A 89 -0.68 17.49 1.68
C ALA A 89 -1.53 16.21 1.57
N ILE A 90 -2.15 15.75 2.67
CA ILE A 90 -2.97 14.54 2.64
C ILE A 90 -4.25 14.74 1.82
N HIS A 91 -4.77 15.97 1.74
CA HIS A 91 -5.89 16.28 0.86
C HIS A 91 -5.60 16.03 -0.62
N LEU A 92 -4.35 16.07 -1.08
CA LEU A 92 -3.98 15.69 -2.45
C LEU A 92 -4.41 14.25 -2.81
N ILE A 93 -4.40 13.34 -1.84
CA ILE A 93 -4.78 11.93 -2.01
C ILE A 93 -6.18 11.61 -1.49
N LEU A 94 -6.77 12.43 -0.61
CA LEU A 94 -8.13 12.19 -0.10
C LEU A 94 -9.20 12.77 -1.02
N THR A 95 -9.00 14.01 -1.49
CA THR A 95 -10.00 14.78 -2.26
C THR A 95 -9.41 15.52 -3.47
N GLY A 96 -8.08 15.57 -3.61
CA GLY A 96 -7.38 16.29 -4.65
C GLY A 96 -7.07 15.46 -5.91
N ALA A 97 -6.04 15.86 -6.64
CA ALA A 97 -5.70 15.34 -7.96
C ALA A 97 -5.42 13.81 -7.98
N TYR A 98 -4.98 13.22 -6.87
CA TYR A 98 -4.67 11.80 -6.78
C TYR A 98 -5.78 10.98 -6.11
N ALA A 99 -6.87 11.60 -5.70
CA ALA A 99 -7.92 10.96 -4.91
C ALA A 99 -8.63 9.82 -5.64
N SER A 100 -9.04 10.06 -6.88
CA SER A 100 -9.67 9.01 -7.70
C SER A 100 -8.76 7.80 -7.85
N VAL A 101 -7.47 8.04 -8.11
CA VAL A 101 -6.48 6.97 -8.28
C VAL A 101 -6.26 6.21 -6.97
N PHE A 102 -6.12 6.92 -5.86
CA PHE A 102 -5.94 6.33 -4.53
C PHE A 102 -7.14 5.46 -4.13
N TRP A 103 -8.36 6.00 -4.16
CA TRP A 103 -9.53 5.26 -3.71
C TRP A 103 -9.90 4.10 -4.63
N VAL A 104 -9.86 4.29 -5.95
CA VAL A 104 -10.29 3.26 -6.90
C VAL A 104 -9.22 2.19 -7.07
N PHE A 105 -7.97 2.58 -7.36
CA PHE A 105 -6.94 1.60 -7.73
C PHE A 105 -6.15 1.07 -6.54
N VAL A 106 -5.89 1.89 -5.52
CA VAL A 106 -5.14 1.44 -4.33
C VAL A 106 -6.08 0.77 -3.34
N ILE A 107 -7.06 1.51 -2.81
CA ILE A 107 -7.94 0.98 -1.75
C ILE A 107 -8.88 -0.10 -2.29
N PHE A 108 -9.71 0.24 -3.28
CA PHE A 108 -10.73 -0.67 -3.75
C PHE A 108 -10.15 -1.84 -4.54
N SER A 109 -9.46 -1.55 -5.64
CA SER A 109 -8.93 -2.57 -6.55
C SER A 109 -7.69 -3.26 -5.99
N GLY A 110 -6.80 -2.53 -5.32
CA GLY A 110 -5.50 -3.06 -4.86
C GLY A 110 -5.58 -3.82 -3.55
N ILE A 111 -6.58 -3.53 -2.70
CA ILE A 111 -6.69 -4.11 -1.37
C ILE A 111 -8.03 -4.79 -1.13
N VAL A 112 -9.15 -4.07 -1.22
CA VAL A 112 -10.47 -4.59 -0.81
C VAL A 112 -10.92 -5.76 -1.70
N VAL A 113 -10.86 -5.61 -3.02
CA VAL A 113 -11.28 -6.66 -3.96
C VAL A 113 -10.40 -7.91 -3.82
N PRO A 114 -9.05 -7.81 -3.82
CA PRO A 114 -8.20 -8.97 -3.60
C PRO A 114 -8.42 -9.65 -2.26
N LEU A 115 -8.57 -8.88 -1.18
CA LEU A 115 -8.82 -9.42 0.15
C LEU A 115 -10.12 -10.25 0.18
N ILE A 116 -11.20 -9.76 -0.45
CA ILE A 116 -12.45 -10.53 -0.57
C ILE A 116 -12.22 -11.83 -1.36
N ILE A 117 -11.60 -11.73 -2.54
CA ILE A 117 -11.35 -12.90 -3.41
C ILE A 117 -10.48 -13.94 -2.68
N GLN A 118 -9.38 -13.50 -2.07
CA GLN A 118 -8.44 -14.38 -1.38
C GLN A 118 -9.05 -15.00 -0.11
N LEU A 119 -9.83 -14.25 0.68
CA LEU A 119 -10.56 -14.82 1.82
C LEU A 119 -11.56 -15.88 1.39
N LEU A 120 -12.29 -15.66 0.28
CA LEU A 120 -13.19 -16.68 -0.26
C LEU A 120 -12.43 -17.91 -0.77
N ALA A 121 -11.28 -17.70 -1.43
CA ALA A 121 -10.46 -18.78 -1.96
C ALA A 121 -9.83 -19.65 -0.86
N VAL A 122 -9.27 -19.00 0.17
CA VAL A 122 -8.67 -19.66 1.33
C VAL A 122 -9.71 -20.42 2.17
N ASN A 123 -10.96 -19.96 2.20
CA ASN A 123 -12.07 -20.69 2.83
C ASN A 123 -12.72 -21.72 1.89
N HIS A 124 -12.07 -22.05 0.76
CA HIS A 124 -12.53 -23.00 -0.25
C HIS A 124 -13.91 -22.72 -0.85
N LYS A 125 -14.41 -21.48 -0.76
CA LYS A 125 -15.69 -21.06 -1.36
C LYS A 125 -15.56 -20.80 -2.86
N ILE A 126 -14.37 -20.40 -3.31
CA ILE A 126 -14.03 -20.23 -4.73
C ILE A 126 -12.64 -20.85 -5.00
N LYS A 127 -12.31 -21.06 -6.27
CA LYS A 127 -10.96 -21.50 -6.66
C LYS A 127 -9.98 -20.32 -6.65
N HIS A 128 -8.72 -20.61 -6.38
CA HIS A 128 -7.65 -19.63 -6.57
C HIS A 128 -7.56 -19.21 -8.04
N THR A 129 -7.44 -17.90 -8.29
CA THR A 129 -7.30 -17.32 -9.63
C THR A 129 -6.18 -16.29 -9.64
N ALA A 130 -5.63 -16.00 -10.82
CA ALA A 130 -4.59 -14.98 -10.98
C ALA A 130 -5.10 -13.54 -10.78
N ILE A 131 -6.43 -13.33 -10.72
CA ILE A 131 -7.04 -12.00 -10.65
C ILE A 131 -6.59 -11.26 -9.39
N ALA A 132 -6.75 -11.87 -8.21
CA ALA A 132 -6.36 -11.20 -6.96
C ALA A 132 -4.87 -10.86 -6.90
N PRO A 133 -3.92 -11.78 -7.19
CA PRO A 133 -2.50 -11.45 -7.26
C PRO A 133 -2.13 -10.30 -8.20
N ILE A 134 -2.72 -10.27 -9.41
CA ILE A 134 -2.46 -9.20 -10.39
C ILE A 134 -2.93 -7.85 -9.85
N LEU A 135 -4.13 -7.84 -9.25
CA LEU A 135 -4.69 -6.64 -8.65
C LEU A 135 -3.82 -6.12 -7.48
N VAL A 136 -3.34 -6.99 -6.59
CA VAL A 136 -2.42 -6.62 -5.49
C VAL A 136 -1.13 -6.00 -6.02
N ILE A 137 -0.48 -6.65 -6.98
CA ILE A 137 0.78 -6.14 -7.56
C ILE A 137 0.56 -4.78 -8.23
N SER A 138 -0.53 -4.64 -8.99
CA SER A 138 -0.88 -3.38 -9.65
C SER A 138 -1.21 -2.27 -8.65
N GLY A 139 -1.99 -2.57 -7.61
CA GLY A 139 -2.37 -1.63 -6.56
C GLY A 139 -1.16 -1.17 -5.75
N GLY A 140 -0.27 -2.09 -5.38
CA GLY A 140 0.98 -1.77 -4.70
C GLY A 140 1.92 -0.91 -5.56
N LEU A 141 1.99 -1.15 -6.87
CA LEU A 141 2.75 -0.30 -7.79
C LEU A 141 2.15 1.11 -7.88
N ILE A 142 0.82 1.21 -8.02
CA ILE A 142 0.10 2.49 -8.09
C ILE A 142 0.23 3.26 -6.77
N LEU A 143 0.17 2.59 -5.61
CA LEU A 143 0.41 3.22 -4.31
C LEU A 143 1.76 3.94 -4.28
N ARG A 144 2.83 3.30 -4.75
CA ARG A 144 4.17 3.90 -4.80
C ARG A 144 4.16 5.17 -5.65
N PHE A 145 3.51 5.13 -6.82
CA PHE A 145 3.37 6.31 -7.67
C PHE A 145 2.56 7.43 -7.00
N VAL A 146 1.42 7.11 -6.40
CA VAL A 146 0.58 8.09 -5.69
C VAL A 146 1.37 8.78 -4.58
N ILE A 147 2.05 8.03 -3.71
CA ILE A 147 2.82 8.62 -2.59
C ILE A 147 4.01 9.45 -3.09
N VAL A 148 4.73 8.99 -4.10
CA VAL A 148 5.88 9.73 -4.65
C VAL A 148 5.41 11.00 -5.36
N TYR A 149 4.48 10.90 -6.32
CA TYR A 149 4.05 12.07 -7.09
C TYR A 149 3.24 13.07 -6.27
N ALA A 150 2.34 12.61 -5.39
CA ALA A 150 1.65 13.53 -4.49
C ALA A 150 2.63 14.25 -3.55
N GLY A 151 3.69 13.56 -3.09
CA GLY A 151 4.69 14.19 -2.25
C GLY A 151 5.58 15.20 -2.97
N GLN A 152 5.87 15.00 -4.26
CA GLN A 152 6.55 15.99 -5.11
C GLN A 152 5.76 17.29 -5.29
N VAL A 153 4.43 17.23 -5.18
CA VAL A 153 3.56 18.41 -5.25
C VAL A 153 3.35 19.00 -3.85
N SER A 154 3.40 18.19 -2.79
CA SER A 154 3.34 18.68 -1.41
C SER A 154 4.61 19.46 -1.08
N HIS A 155 4.53 20.78 -1.10
CA HIS A 155 5.57 21.66 -0.58
C HIS A 155 5.09 22.24 0.74
N TRP A 156 6.02 22.65 1.60
CA TRP A 156 5.70 23.74 2.52
C TRP A 156 5.51 24.97 1.66
N ALA A 157 4.27 25.23 1.24
CA ALA A 157 3.90 26.57 0.86
C ALA A 157 4.20 27.41 2.10
N GLY A 158 5.15 28.33 1.97
CA GLY A 158 5.35 29.36 2.96
C GLY A 158 4.02 30.06 3.23
N MET A 159 3.92 30.64 4.42
CA MET A 159 2.99 31.71 4.76
C MET A 159 2.66 32.61 3.57
#